data_AF-A0A9N9K380-F1
#
_entry.id   AF-A0A9N9K380-F1
#
_cell.length_a   1.000
_cell.length_b   1.000
_cell.length_c   1.000
_cell.angle_alpha   90.00
_cell.angle_beta   90.00
_cell.angle_gamma   90.00
#
_symmetry.space_group_name_H-M   'P 1'
#
loop_
_entity.id
_entity.type
_entity.pdbx_description
1 polymer ?
#
loop_
_entity_poly.entity_id
_entity_poly.type
_entity_poly.pdbx_seq_one_letter_code
_entity_poly.pdbx_strand_id
1 'polypeptide(L)'
;MKTYGERAISLPNKTARELLTLMERKKSNLAVALDVTTKQEFLDIADKVGPYICCLKTHIDIVEDFDQDLIDKLKKLQKKHDFIIFEDRKFADIGNTVKHQYSKGIYKIVEWADIVDAHAIPGDGIVTGLKEIGLPLNRGLLLLAEMSSKGNLATGAYTEATIEMAKRHKDF
;
A
#
# COMPACT_ATOMS: atom_id res chain seq x y z
N MET A 1 22.55 -4.00 12.58
CA MET A 1 21.46 -3.89 11.58
C MET A 1 21.44 -2.44 11.10
N LYS A 2 21.28 -2.17 9.80
CA LYS A 2 21.25 -0.79 9.29
C LYS A 2 20.00 -0.04 9.80
N THR A 3 20.11 1.26 10.04
CA THR A 3 18.97 2.13 10.41
C THR A 3 17.99 2.29 9.24
N TYR A 4 16.81 2.88 9.49
CA TYR A 4 15.86 3.16 8.39
C TYR A 4 16.47 4.16 7.41
N GLY A 5 17.11 5.22 7.91
CA GLY A 5 17.81 6.20 7.07
C GLY A 5 18.91 5.58 6.20
N GLU A 6 19.75 4.70 6.76
CA GLU A 6 20.81 4.02 6.02
C GLU A 6 20.27 3.08 4.93
N ARG A 7 19.14 2.42 5.19
CA ARG A 7 18.48 1.55 4.21
C ARG A 7 17.91 2.36 3.05
N ALA A 8 17.30 3.52 3.33
CA ALA A 8 16.67 4.38 2.34
C ALA A 8 17.64 4.82 1.23
N ILE A 9 18.92 5.05 1.52
CA ILE A 9 19.92 5.53 0.55
C ILE A 9 20.09 4.57 -0.64
N SER A 10 19.95 3.27 -0.41
CA SER A 10 20.31 2.22 -1.38
C SER A 10 19.14 1.60 -2.13
N LEU A 11 17.90 1.97 -1.82
CA LEU A 11 16.72 1.33 -2.43
C LEU A 11 16.37 1.95 -3.79
N PRO A 12 16.11 1.14 -4.82
CA PRO A 12 15.69 1.63 -6.14
C PRO A 12 14.27 2.21 -6.12
N ASN A 13 13.35 1.61 -5.35
CA ASN A 13 11.96 2.05 -5.23
C ASN A 13 11.86 3.37 -4.44
N LYS A 14 11.28 4.42 -5.06
CA LYS A 14 11.17 5.76 -4.48
C LYS A 14 10.24 5.79 -3.26
N THR A 15 9.08 5.16 -3.34
CA THR A 15 8.10 5.08 -2.24
C THR A 15 8.71 4.42 -1.01
N ALA A 16 9.51 3.38 -1.19
CA ALA A 16 10.23 2.73 -0.10
C ALA A 16 11.28 3.64 0.55
N ARG A 17 11.99 4.46 -0.24
CA ARG A 17 12.92 5.48 0.31
C ARG A 17 12.16 6.52 1.13
N GLU A 18 11.04 7.00 0.62
CA GLU A 18 10.19 8.00 1.30
C GLU A 18 9.66 7.45 2.63
N LEU A 19 9.12 6.22 2.62
CA LEU A 19 8.65 5.55 3.83
C LEU A 19 9.76 5.37 4.87
N LEU A 20 10.92 4.86 4.48
CA LEU A 20 12.02 4.66 5.44
C LEU A 20 12.57 5.98 6.00
N THR A 21 12.67 7.01 5.16
CA THR A 21 13.07 8.35 5.59
C THR A 21 12.04 8.93 6.56
N LEU A 22 10.76 8.72 6.30
CA LEU A 22 9.66 9.10 7.17
C LEU A 22 9.76 8.41 8.53
N MET A 23 9.94 7.09 8.54
CA MET A 23 10.05 6.29 9.76
C MET A 23 11.21 6.76 10.64
N GLU A 24 12.36 7.07 10.02
CA GLU A 24 13.53 7.62 10.71
C GLU A 24 13.25 8.99 11.34
N ARG A 25 12.58 9.89 10.60
CA ARG A 25 12.24 11.25 11.04
C ARG A 25 11.20 11.24 12.16
N LYS A 26 10.12 10.48 12.00
CA LYS A 26 9.00 10.41 12.97
C LYS A 26 9.27 9.47 14.14
N LYS A 27 10.37 8.70 14.09
CA LYS A 27 10.69 7.65 15.07
C LYS A 27 9.50 6.70 15.28
N SER A 28 8.83 6.38 14.18
CA SER A 28 7.68 5.47 14.15
C SER A 28 7.82 4.49 13.00
N ASN A 29 7.57 3.23 13.30
CA ASN A 29 7.38 2.15 12.34
C ASN A 29 5.97 1.56 12.44
N LEU A 30 5.04 2.29 13.07
CA LEU A 30 3.67 1.86 13.25
C LEU A 30 2.86 2.12 11.98
N ALA A 31 2.23 1.07 11.46
CA ALA A 31 1.15 1.14 10.50
C ALA A 31 -0.18 0.90 11.22
N VAL A 32 -1.17 1.77 11.03
CA VAL A 32 -2.52 1.59 11.58
C VAL A 32 -3.45 1.06 10.49
N ALA A 33 -4.09 -0.06 10.76
CA ALA A 33 -5.21 -0.58 9.97
C ALA A 33 -6.50 0.12 10.40
N LEU A 34 -7.01 1.01 9.56
CA LEU A 34 -8.21 1.79 9.84
C LEU A 34 -9.43 1.16 9.17
N ASP A 35 -9.90 0.07 9.75
CA ASP A 35 -11.00 -0.73 9.22
C ASP A 35 -12.33 -0.31 9.87
N VAL A 36 -12.80 0.90 9.52
CA VAL A 36 -14.12 1.46 9.92
C VAL A 36 -14.97 1.76 8.69
N THR A 37 -16.29 1.76 8.83
CA THR A 37 -17.21 1.77 7.68
C THR A 37 -17.83 3.14 7.37
N THR A 38 -17.56 4.18 8.17
CA THR A 38 -18.12 5.52 7.94
C THR A 38 -17.03 6.57 7.73
N LYS A 39 -17.27 7.51 6.80
CA LYS A 39 -16.35 8.60 6.46
C LYS A 39 -15.98 9.47 7.64
N GLN A 40 -16.94 9.79 8.50
CA GLN A 40 -16.71 10.65 9.66
C GLN A 40 -15.75 9.99 10.65
N GLU A 41 -16.03 8.75 11.05
CA GLU A 41 -15.17 8.00 11.96
C GLU A 41 -13.78 7.77 11.37
N PHE A 42 -13.71 7.44 10.09
CA PHE A 42 -12.46 7.27 9.36
C PHE A 42 -11.56 8.52 9.48
N LEU A 43 -12.09 9.70 9.15
CA LEU A 43 -11.32 10.94 9.19
C LEU A 43 -10.94 11.35 10.62
N ASP A 44 -11.83 11.15 11.58
CA ASP A 44 -11.58 11.47 12.99
C ASP A 44 -10.45 10.62 13.58
N ILE A 45 -10.43 9.32 13.28
CA ILE A 45 -9.36 8.43 13.74
C ILE A 45 -8.07 8.76 13.00
N ALA A 46 -8.11 8.93 11.67
CA ALA A 46 -6.93 9.27 10.87
C ALA A 46 -6.23 10.55 11.36
N ASP A 47 -6.98 11.59 11.75
CA ASP A 47 -6.41 12.83 12.30
C ASP A 47 -5.75 12.61 13.67
N LYS A 48 -6.34 11.76 14.53
CA LYS A 48 -5.83 11.46 15.87
C LYS A 48 -4.57 10.59 15.85
N VAL A 49 -4.53 9.58 14.99
CA VAL A 49 -3.38 8.66 14.91
C VAL A 49 -2.26 9.22 14.04
N GLY A 50 -2.57 10.11 13.11
CA GLY A 50 -1.65 10.67 12.13
C GLY A 50 -0.26 11.06 12.68
N PRO A 51 -0.14 11.81 13.78
CA PRO A 51 1.16 12.20 14.34
C PRO A 51 2.09 11.03 14.71
N TYR A 52 1.53 9.85 15.00
CA TYR A 52 2.25 8.71 15.58
C TYR A 52 2.55 7.58 14.60
N ILE A 53 2.01 7.63 13.38
CA ILE A 53 2.10 6.54 12.40
C ILE A 53 3.03 6.90 11.24
N CYS A 54 3.66 5.90 10.62
CA CYS A 54 4.32 6.08 9.33
C CYS A 54 3.39 5.73 8.16
N CYS A 55 2.38 4.88 8.40
CA CYS A 55 1.49 4.35 7.38
C CYS A 55 0.06 4.26 7.90
N LEU A 56 -0.91 4.74 7.11
CA LEU A 56 -2.32 4.50 7.33
C LEU A 56 -2.81 3.49 6.28
N LYS A 57 -3.20 2.30 6.73
CA LYS A 57 -3.73 1.25 5.89
C LYS A 57 -5.26 1.36 5.82
N THR A 58 -5.82 1.30 4.62
CA THR A 58 -7.25 1.45 4.34
C THR A 58 -7.82 0.18 3.69
N HIS A 59 -9.13 -0.01 3.86
CA HIS A 59 -9.96 -0.78 2.94
C HIS A 59 -11.05 0.18 2.48
N ILE A 60 -10.83 0.88 1.37
CA ILE A 60 -11.76 1.93 0.95
C ILE A 60 -13.13 1.37 0.54
N ASP A 61 -13.16 0.09 0.17
CA ASP A 61 -14.32 -0.64 -0.32
C ASP A 61 -15.31 -1.06 0.77
N ILE A 62 -14.96 -0.94 2.05
CA ILE A 62 -15.88 -1.16 3.18
C ILE A 62 -16.52 0.14 3.71
N VAL A 63 -16.16 1.30 3.16
CA VAL A 63 -16.74 2.60 3.57
C VAL A 63 -18.07 2.82 2.86
N GLU A 64 -19.17 2.80 3.61
CA GLU A 64 -20.55 2.80 3.09
C GLU A 64 -20.93 4.12 2.41
N ASP A 65 -20.44 5.24 2.94
CA ASP A 65 -20.73 6.59 2.48
C ASP A 65 -19.56 7.21 1.68
N PHE A 66 -18.77 6.38 0.99
CA PHE A 66 -17.65 6.80 0.17
C PHE A 66 -18.04 7.86 -0.88
N ASP A 67 -17.24 8.92 -0.96
CA ASP A 67 -17.16 9.82 -2.10
C ASP A 67 -15.72 10.33 -2.26
N GLN A 68 -15.47 11.12 -3.31
CA GLN A 68 -14.14 11.65 -3.57
C GLN A 68 -13.68 12.71 -2.55
N ASP A 69 -14.61 13.33 -1.80
CA ASP A 69 -14.26 14.28 -0.74
C ASP A 69 -13.55 13.58 0.44
N LEU A 70 -13.88 12.32 0.73
CA LEU A 70 -13.12 11.50 1.68
C LEU A 70 -11.63 11.42 1.28
N ILE A 71 -11.34 11.15 0.00
CA ILE A 71 -9.97 11.04 -0.51
C ILE A 71 -9.25 12.40 -0.43
N ASP A 72 -9.93 13.49 -0.80
CA ASP A 72 -9.36 14.83 -0.70
C ASP A 72 -9.02 15.21 0.74
N LYS A 73 -9.88 14.86 1.71
CA LYS A 73 -9.63 15.07 3.14
C LYS A 73 -8.52 14.17 3.67
N LEU A 74 -8.49 12.90 3.28
CA LEU A 74 -7.41 11.98 3.64
C LEU A 74 -6.05 12.46 3.14
N LYS A 75 -5.95 12.97 1.91
CA LYS A 75 -4.71 13.56 1.37
C LYS A 75 -4.29 14.84 2.11
N LYS A 76 -5.23 15.61 2.64
CA LYS A 76 -4.91 16.75 3.53
C LYS A 76 -4.32 16.26 4.85
N LEU A 77 -4.90 15.22 5.46
CA LEU A 77 -4.38 14.60 6.68
C LEU A 77 -3.00 13.97 6.47
N GLN A 78 -2.81 13.28 5.35
CA GLN A 78 -1.54 12.71 4.92
C GLN A 78 -0.43 13.77 4.92
N LYS A 79 -0.69 14.93 4.31
CA LYS A 79 0.25 16.06 4.28
C LYS A 79 0.43 16.72 5.65
N LYS A 80 -0.66 16.88 6.41
CA LYS A 80 -0.66 17.50 7.75
C LYS A 80 0.21 16.71 8.73
N HIS A 81 0.09 15.39 8.69
CA HIS A 81 0.69 14.50 9.69
C HIS A 81 1.88 13.71 9.18
N ASP A 82 2.19 13.81 7.89
CA ASP A 82 3.34 13.15 7.26
C ASP A 82 3.23 11.62 7.47
N PHE A 83 2.37 10.97 6.70
CA PHE A 83 2.28 9.50 6.61
C PHE A 83 2.07 9.07 5.16
N ILE A 84 2.31 7.79 4.86
CA ILE A 84 1.92 7.22 3.56
C ILE A 84 0.55 6.54 3.67
N ILE A 85 -0.18 6.49 2.56
CA ILE A 85 -1.45 5.79 2.46
C ILE A 85 -1.22 4.43 1.78
N PHE A 86 -1.67 3.36 2.42
CA PHE A 86 -1.64 2.01 1.88
C PHE A 86 -3.08 1.50 1.70
N GLU A 87 -3.52 1.33 0.45
CA GLU A 87 -4.79 0.66 0.19
C GLU A 87 -4.59 -0.85 0.11
N ASP A 88 -5.16 -1.56 1.08
CA ASP A 88 -5.01 -3.00 1.32
C ASP A 88 -5.96 -3.82 0.44
N ARG A 89 -5.90 -3.57 -0.87
CA ARG A 89 -6.86 -4.10 -1.84
C ARG A 89 -6.65 -5.58 -2.14
N LYS A 90 -5.46 -6.13 -1.88
CA LYS A 90 -5.05 -7.52 -2.16
C LYS A 90 -5.40 -7.94 -3.59
N PHE A 91 -4.87 -7.22 -4.59
CA PHE A 91 -5.12 -7.57 -6.00
C PHE A 91 -4.75 -9.04 -6.27
N ALA A 92 -5.59 -9.77 -7.00
CA ALA A 92 -5.43 -11.21 -7.22
C ALA A 92 -6.00 -11.69 -8.56
N ASP A 93 -5.94 -10.83 -9.59
CA ASP A 93 -6.47 -11.11 -10.94
C ASP A 93 -5.34 -11.00 -11.98
N ILE A 94 -5.63 -11.31 -13.24
CA ILE A 94 -4.69 -11.17 -14.36
C ILE A 94 -4.32 -9.70 -14.60
N GLY A 95 -3.15 -9.48 -15.19
CA GLY A 95 -2.53 -8.16 -15.36
C GLY A 95 -3.45 -7.07 -15.95
N ASN A 96 -4.20 -7.39 -17.01
CA ASN A 96 -5.09 -6.41 -17.63
C ASN A 96 -6.27 -6.01 -16.73
N THR A 97 -6.82 -6.97 -15.97
CA THR A 97 -7.94 -6.70 -15.06
C THR A 97 -7.49 -5.84 -13.89
N VAL A 98 -6.38 -6.19 -13.23
CA VAL A 98 -5.86 -5.40 -12.10
C VAL A 98 -5.46 -3.99 -12.52
N LYS A 99 -5.01 -3.80 -13.77
CA LYS A 99 -4.74 -2.48 -14.34
C LYS A 99 -5.98 -1.57 -14.28
N HIS A 100 -7.13 -2.10 -14.68
CA HIS A 100 -8.39 -1.35 -14.64
C HIS A 100 -8.93 -1.19 -13.22
N GLN A 101 -8.84 -2.22 -12.37
CA GLN A 101 -9.27 -2.13 -10.97
C GLN A 101 -8.45 -1.08 -10.20
N TYR A 102 -7.15 -0.95 -10.49
CA TYR A 102 -6.26 0.00 -9.85
C TYR A 102 -6.43 1.44 -10.36
N SER A 103 -6.66 1.63 -11.67
CA SER A 103 -6.67 2.94 -12.32
C SER A 103 -8.06 3.55 -12.57
N LYS A 104 -9.13 2.75 -12.55
CA LYS A 104 -10.49 3.16 -12.91
C LYS A 104 -11.47 2.86 -11.77
N GLY A 105 -12.75 2.73 -12.12
CA GLY A 105 -13.83 2.49 -11.19
C GLY A 105 -14.13 3.70 -10.30
N ILE A 106 -14.90 3.44 -9.25
CA ILE A 106 -15.32 4.45 -8.28
C ILE A 106 -14.11 4.96 -7.47
N TYR A 107 -13.20 4.05 -7.09
CA TYR A 107 -12.14 4.35 -6.14
C TYR A 107 -10.88 4.96 -6.73
N LYS A 108 -10.55 4.68 -8.00
CA LYS A 108 -9.36 5.20 -8.70
C LYS A 108 -8.08 5.13 -7.84
N ILE A 109 -7.83 3.97 -7.24
CA ILE A 109 -6.89 3.77 -6.12
C ILE A 109 -5.51 4.39 -6.39
N VAL A 110 -4.99 4.24 -7.62
CA VAL A 110 -3.67 4.78 -7.99
C VAL A 110 -3.52 6.30 -7.83
N GLU A 111 -4.63 7.06 -7.86
CA GLU A 111 -4.63 8.52 -7.76
C GLU A 111 -4.30 9.03 -6.34
N TRP A 112 -4.40 8.16 -5.33
CA TRP A 112 -4.25 8.56 -3.93
C TRP A 112 -3.46 7.59 -3.05
N ALA A 113 -3.49 6.28 -3.29
CA ALA A 113 -2.73 5.33 -2.49
C ALA A 113 -1.25 5.35 -2.91
N ASP A 114 -0.34 5.52 -1.95
CA ASP A 114 1.10 5.47 -2.20
C ASP A 114 1.58 4.04 -2.37
N ILE A 115 0.98 3.13 -1.60
CA ILE A 115 1.24 1.70 -1.65
C ILE A 115 -0.07 0.94 -1.88
N VAL A 116 0.01 -0.14 -2.65
CA VAL A 116 -1.01 -1.20 -2.71
C VAL A 116 -0.34 -2.56 -2.54
N ASP A 117 -1.14 -3.62 -2.43
CA ASP A 117 -0.63 -4.98 -2.33
C ASP A 117 -1.30 -5.96 -3.30
N ALA A 118 -0.60 -7.07 -3.56
CA ALA A 118 -1.06 -8.10 -4.47
C ALA A 118 -0.68 -9.51 -3.99
N HIS A 119 -1.56 -10.47 -4.26
CA HIS A 119 -1.23 -11.89 -4.20
C HIS A 119 -0.38 -12.29 -5.41
N ALA A 120 0.60 -13.17 -5.18
CA ALA A 120 1.46 -13.70 -6.25
C ALA A 120 0.79 -14.82 -7.06
N ILE A 121 -0.40 -15.28 -6.65
CA ILE A 121 -1.09 -16.41 -7.28
C ILE A 121 -1.27 -16.31 -8.81
N PRO A 122 -1.50 -15.14 -9.44
CA PRO A 122 -1.65 -15.04 -10.89
C PRO A 122 -0.31 -15.01 -11.66
N GLY A 123 0.83 -15.03 -10.96
CA GLY A 123 2.16 -14.90 -11.57
C GLY A 123 2.56 -13.46 -11.92
N ASP A 124 3.73 -13.26 -12.52
CA ASP A 124 4.35 -11.95 -12.76
C ASP A 124 3.47 -10.95 -13.55
N GLY A 125 2.48 -11.43 -14.30
CA GLY A 125 1.54 -10.59 -15.05
C GLY A 125 0.78 -9.59 -14.17
N ILE A 126 0.48 -9.94 -12.91
CA ILE A 126 -0.18 -9.02 -11.98
C ILE A 126 0.70 -7.81 -11.65
N VAL A 127 2.00 -8.05 -11.39
CA VAL A 127 2.97 -7.00 -11.09
C VAL A 127 3.15 -6.10 -12.30
N THR A 128 3.33 -6.68 -13.49
CA THR A 128 3.46 -5.91 -14.74
C THR A 128 2.24 -5.01 -14.99
N GLY A 129 1.02 -5.52 -14.79
CA GLY A 129 -0.21 -4.75 -14.99
C GLY A 129 -0.38 -3.59 -14.00
N LEU A 130 -0.08 -3.81 -12.72
CA LEU A 130 -0.09 -2.75 -11.70
C LEU A 130 1.02 -1.72 -11.93
N LYS A 131 2.22 -2.20 -12.29
CA LYS A 131 3.41 -1.39 -12.53
C LYS A 131 3.24 -0.43 -13.70
N GLU A 132 2.57 -0.85 -14.77
CA GLU A 132 2.27 -0.01 -15.95
C GLU A 132 1.61 1.32 -15.56
N ILE A 133 0.79 1.32 -14.50
CA ILE A 133 0.06 2.51 -14.03
C ILE A 133 0.73 3.13 -12.80
N GLY A 134 1.17 2.30 -11.85
CA GLY A 134 1.70 2.76 -10.57
C GLY A 134 3.09 3.37 -10.66
N LEU A 135 3.99 2.79 -11.45
CA LEU A 135 5.38 3.25 -11.50
C LEU A 135 5.54 4.68 -12.04
N PRO A 136 4.86 5.10 -13.14
CA PRO A 136 4.90 6.50 -13.59
C PRO A 136 4.43 7.51 -12.53
N LEU A 137 3.62 7.06 -11.57
CA LEU A 137 3.07 7.86 -10.48
C LEU A 137 3.85 7.71 -9.17
N ASN A 138 5.02 7.05 -9.19
CA ASN A 138 5.85 6.74 -8.03
C ASN A 138 5.09 5.99 -6.92
N ARG A 139 4.29 4.99 -7.30
CA ARG A 139 3.62 4.10 -6.35
C ARG A 139 4.48 2.89 -6.03
N GLY A 140 4.23 2.28 -4.87
CA GLY A 140 4.86 1.05 -4.42
C GLY A 140 3.90 -0.13 -4.39
N LEU A 141 4.44 -1.33 -4.55
CA LEU A 141 3.71 -2.59 -4.41
C LEU A 141 4.30 -3.47 -3.30
N LEU A 142 3.43 -4.02 -2.46
CA LEU A 142 3.77 -5.11 -1.53
C LEU A 142 3.25 -6.44 -2.07
N LEU A 143 4.08 -7.48 -2.05
CA LEU A 143 3.64 -8.83 -2.39
C LEU A 143 3.33 -9.63 -1.12
N LEU A 144 2.17 -10.29 -1.11
CA LEU A 144 1.70 -11.12 -0.01
C LEU A 144 2.36 -12.50 -0.04
N ALA A 145 3.54 -12.60 0.60
CA ALA A 145 4.32 -13.83 0.67
C ALA A 145 3.82 -14.82 1.74
N GLU A 146 3.20 -14.30 2.79
CA GLU A 146 2.61 -15.05 3.90
C GLU A 146 1.33 -14.33 4.38
N MET A 147 0.47 -15.03 5.12
CA MET A 147 -0.73 -14.45 5.73
C MET A 147 -0.88 -14.86 7.19
N SER A 148 -1.56 -14.02 7.97
CA SER A 148 -1.80 -14.26 9.41
C SER A 148 -3.00 -15.17 9.70
N SER A 149 -3.86 -15.42 8.71
CA SER A 149 -5.07 -16.23 8.90
C SER A 149 -4.75 -17.70 9.16
N LYS A 150 -5.53 -18.32 10.04
CA LYS A 150 -5.40 -19.75 10.37
C LYS A 150 -5.69 -20.60 9.13
N GLY A 151 -4.75 -21.47 8.77
CA GLY A 151 -4.89 -22.41 7.65
C GLY A 151 -4.64 -21.81 6.27
N ASN A 152 -3.98 -20.64 6.19
CA ASN A 152 -3.60 -20.06 4.90
C ASN A 152 -2.64 -20.97 4.11
N LEU A 153 -2.69 -20.85 2.78
CA LEU A 153 -1.87 -21.65 1.86
C LEU A 153 -0.59 -20.93 1.41
N ALA A 154 -0.37 -19.70 1.88
CA ALA A 154 0.78 -18.88 1.53
C ALA A 154 2.00 -19.29 2.37
N THR A 155 2.51 -20.49 2.11
CA THR A 155 3.59 -21.13 2.87
C THR A 155 4.60 -21.81 1.93
N GLY A 156 5.80 -22.12 2.43
CA GLY A 156 6.81 -22.92 1.74
C GLY A 156 7.10 -22.42 0.31
N ALA A 157 6.90 -23.28 -0.68
CA ALA A 157 7.15 -22.98 -2.09
C ALA A 157 6.39 -21.75 -2.63
N TYR A 158 5.19 -21.46 -2.10
CA TYR A 158 4.45 -20.24 -2.46
C TYR A 158 5.18 -18.99 -1.99
N THR A 159 5.66 -18.98 -0.74
CA THR A 159 6.40 -17.87 -0.15
C THR A 159 7.71 -17.63 -0.90
N GLU A 160 8.45 -18.70 -1.21
CA GLU A 160 9.69 -18.63 -1.99
C GLU A 160 9.43 -18.04 -3.38
N ALA A 161 8.41 -18.52 -4.10
CA ALA A 161 8.03 -18.00 -5.41
C ALA A 161 7.65 -16.51 -5.34
N THR A 162 6.96 -16.08 -4.28
CA THR A 162 6.59 -14.68 -4.05
C THR A 162 7.81 -13.79 -3.81
N ILE A 163 8.79 -14.27 -3.02
CA ILE A 163 10.04 -13.57 -2.77
C ILE A 163 10.85 -13.42 -4.07
N GLU A 164 10.95 -14.48 -4.87
CA GLU A 164 11.65 -14.43 -6.16
C GLU A 164 10.96 -13.48 -7.14
N MET A 165 9.63 -13.41 -7.11
CA MET A 165 8.87 -12.41 -7.87
C MET A 165 9.23 -10.98 -7.43
N ALA A 166 9.23 -10.68 -6.13
CA ALA A 166 9.63 -9.36 -5.63
C ALA A 166 11.07 -8.99 -6.05
N LYS A 167 11.99 -9.94 -6.05
CA LYS A 167 13.39 -9.72 -6.49
C LYS A 167 13.52 -9.39 -7.98
N ARG A 168 12.59 -9.83 -8.83
CA ARG A 168 12.57 -9.48 -10.26
C ARG A 168 12.04 -8.08 -10.52
N HIS A 169 11.21 -7.53 -9.62
CA HIS A 169 10.51 -6.25 -9.78
C HIS A 169 10.90 -5.20 -8.73
N LYS A 170 12.19 -5.07 -8.41
CA LYS A 170 12.68 -4.21 -7.29
C LYS A 170 12.33 -2.72 -7.40
N ASP A 171 12.02 -2.25 -8.59
CA ASP A 171 11.73 -0.85 -8.89
C ASP A 171 10.29 -0.44 -8.62
N PHE A 172 9.37 -1.39 -8.40
CA PHE A 172 7.95 -1.15 -8.13
C PHE A 172 7.51 -1.76 -6.78
#